data_AF-A0A6V7UH98-F1
#
_entry.id   AF-A0A6V7UH98-F1
#
_cell.length_a   1.000
_cell.length_b   1.000
_cell.length_c   1.000
_cell.angle_alpha   90.00
_cell.angle_beta   90.00
_cell.angle_gamma   90.00
#
_symmetry.space_group_name_H-M   'P 1'
#
loop_
_entity.id
_entity.type
_entity.pdbx_description
1 polymer ?
#
loop_
_entity_poly.entity_id
_entity_poly.type
_entity_poly.pdbx_seq_one_letter_code
_entity_poly.pdbx_strand_id
1 'polypeptide(L)'
;MLLNLMFILLFIISLFIGLNNAQEKDNLKKLEDFRQALNVNQFSSPEYPAMFGIVAGVSIVLVVAVTFIVVGLFSMEPSKDSIIYRMTNTRMKKD
;
A
#
# COMPACT_ATOMS: atom_id res chain seq x y z
N MET A 1 14.77 16.36 56.63
CA MET A 1 13.35 15.94 56.66
C MET A 1 12.68 16.05 55.29
N LEU A 2 12.80 17.19 54.60
CA LEU A 2 12.20 17.41 53.27
C LEU A 2 12.65 16.40 52.18
N LEU A 3 13.92 16.02 52.19
CA LEU A 3 14.49 15.11 51.19
C LEU A 3 13.86 13.71 51.23
N ASN A 4 13.66 13.14 52.43
CA ASN A 4 13.01 11.84 52.60
C ASN A 4 11.54 11.88 52.14
N LEU A 5 10.85 13.00 52.33
CA LEU A 5 9.47 13.16 51.88
C LEU A 5 9.38 13.14 50.35
N MET A 6 10.36 13.74 49.66
CA MET A 6 10.42 13.76 48.20
C MET A 6 10.67 12.36 47.60
N PHE A 7 11.54 11.56 48.24
CA PHE A 7 11.78 10.17 47.83
C PHE A 7 10.54 9.28 48.00
N ILE A 8 9.79 9.47 49.08
CA ILE A 8 8.53 8.73 49.31
C ILE A 8 7.49 9.09 48.24
N LEU A 9 7.39 10.37 47.87
CA LEU A 9 6.46 10.81 46.82
C LEU A 9 6.82 10.21 45.45
N LEU A 10 8.10 10.21 45.08
CA LEU A 10 8.59 9.60 43.84
C LEU A 10 8.30 8.09 43.79
N PHE A 11 8.45 7.40 44.91
CA PHE A 11 8.15 5.97 45.01
C PHE A 11 6.65 5.68 44.81
N ILE A 12 5.77 6.49 45.42
CA ILE A 12 4.32 6.37 45.26
C ILE A 12 3.89 6.62 43.81
N ILE A 13 4.49 7.62 43.14
CA ILE A 13 4.22 7.91 41.72
C ILE A 13 4.62 6.73 40.83
N SER A 14 5.81 6.16 41.06
CA SER A 14 6.29 4.98 40.33
C SER A 14 5.38 3.76 40.53
N LEU A 15 4.95 3.50 41.76
CA LEU A 15 4.02 2.42 42.09
C LEU A 15 2.68 2.58 41.37
N PHE A 16 2.14 3.79 41.34
CA PHE A 16 0.87 4.09 40.70
C PHE A 16 0.94 3.91 39.16
N ILE A 17 2.04 4.35 38.55
CA ILE A 17 2.28 4.14 37.10
C ILE A 17 2.34 2.64 36.79
N GLY A 18 3.05 1.85 37.60
CA GLY A 18 3.15 0.40 37.42
C GLY A 18 1.81 -0.32 37.48
N LEU A 19 0.92 0.09 38.38
CA LEU A 19 -0.40 -0.51 38.55
C LEU A 19 -1.32 -0.25 37.35
N ASN A 20 -1.31 0.98 36.81
CA ASN A 20 -2.11 1.33 35.63
C ASN A 20 -1.67 0.54 34.38
N ASN A 21 -0.35 0.40 34.17
CA ASN A 21 0.20 -0.37 33.05
C ASN A 21 -0.15 -1.88 33.15
N ALA A 22 -0.26 -2.41 34.37
CA ALA A 22 -0.65 -3.81 34.57
C ALA A 22 -2.12 -4.03 34.18
N GLN A 23 -3.01 -3.13 34.60
CA GLN A 23 -4.43 -3.18 34.21
C GLN A 23 -4.61 -3.05 32.69
N GLU A 24 -3.85 -2.18 32.02
CA GLU A 24 -3.89 -2.05 30.56
C GLU A 24 -3.52 -3.38 29.87
N LYS A 25 -2.43 -4.03 30.32
CA LYS A 25 -2.00 -5.32 29.77
C LYS A 25 -3.01 -6.44 29.98
N ASP A 26 -3.70 -6.46 31.12
CA ASP A 26 -4.72 -7.47 31.41
C ASP A 26 -5.98 -7.28 30.55
N ASN A 27 -6.39 -6.02 30.33
CA ASN A 27 -7.48 -5.69 29.43
C ASN A 27 -7.16 -6.08 27.97
N LEU A 28 -5.93 -5.85 27.52
CA LEU A 28 -5.48 -6.23 26.18
C LEU A 28 -5.55 -7.74 25.95
N LYS A 29 -5.09 -8.55 26.92
CA LYS A 29 -5.19 -10.02 26.85
C LYS A 29 -6.65 -10.49 26.78
N LYS A 30 -7.50 -9.91 27.63
CA LYS A 30 -8.94 -10.23 27.63
C LYS A 30 -9.61 -9.91 26.29
N LEU A 31 -9.21 -8.82 25.64
CA LEU A 31 -9.68 -8.44 24.30
C LEU A 31 -9.20 -9.42 23.22
N GLU A 32 -7.97 -9.94 23.32
CA GLU A 32 -7.45 -10.98 22.42
C GLU A 32 -8.22 -12.29 22.55
N ASP A 33 -8.51 -12.72 23.78
CA ASP A 33 -9.33 -13.91 24.04
C ASP A 33 -10.73 -13.79 23.44
N PHE A 34 -11.38 -12.62 23.60
CA PHE A 34 -12.69 -12.34 22.99
C PHE A 34 -12.63 -12.30 21.46
N ARG A 35 -11.56 -11.75 20.87
CA ARG A 35 -11.36 -11.74 19.41
C ARG A 35 -11.22 -13.16 18.87
N GLN A 36 -10.48 -14.01 19.57
CA GLN A 36 -10.29 -15.41 19.20
C GLN A 36 -11.60 -16.20 19.32
N ALA A 37 -12.38 -15.98 20.39
CA ALA A 37 -13.68 -16.62 20.58
C ALA A 37 -14.71 -16.23 19.49
N LEU A 38 -14.68 -14.97 19.05
CA LEU A 38 -15.59 -14.46 18.00
C LEU A 38 -15.06 -14.71 16.58
N ASN A 39 -13.86 -15.31 16.44
CA ASN A 39 -13.17 -15.51 15.16
C ASN A 39 -13.07 -14.21 14.34
N VAL A 40 -12.89 -13.07 15.02
CA VAL A 40 -12.77 -11.76 14.38
C VAL A 40 -11.29 -11.49 14.16
N ASN A 41 -10.87 -11.66 12.91
CA ASN A 41 -9.52 -11.32 12.49
C ASN A 41 -9.34 -9.81 12.42
N GLN A 42 -8.48 -9.26 13.28
CA GLN A 42 -7.95 -7.91 13.13
C GLN A 42 -6.76 -7.95 12.16
N PHE A 43 -6.98 -7.56 10.91
CA PHE A 43 -5.88 -7.32 9.97
C PHE A 43 -5.99 -5.94 9.36
N SER A 44 -5.13 -5.07 9.88
CA SER A 44 -4.52 -3.96 9.17
C SER A 44 -3.44 -3.46 10.10
N SER A 45 -2.17 -3.72 9.77
CA SER A 45 -1.10 -2.97 10.43
C SER A 45 -1.36 -1.47 10.22
N PRO A 46 -0.93 -0.58 11.12
CA PRO A 46 -1.21 0.85 10.98
C PRO A 46 -0.70 1.43 9.65
N GLU A 47 0.24 0.74 8.98
CA GLU A 47 0.84 1.11 7.71
C GLU A 47 0.09 0.57 6.47
N TYR A 48 -0.88 -0.32 6.65
CA TYR A 48 -1.63 -0.92 5.53
C TYR A 48 -2.33 0.10 4.62
N PRO A 49 -2.92 1.22 5.11
CA PRO A 49 -3.49 2.24 4.22
C PRO A 49 -2.45 2.86 3.28
N ALA A 50 -1.23 3.06 3.77
CA ALA A 50 -0.13 3.61 2.98
C ALA A 50 0.37 2.60 1.94
N MET A 51 0.55 1.33 2.33
CA MET A 51 0.95 0.26 1.40
C MET A 51 -0.09 0.04 0.31
N PHE A 52 -1.38 0.04 0.65
CA PHE A 52 -2.47 -0.10 -0.32
C PHE A 52 -2.45 1.03 -1.35
N GLY A 53 -2.26 2.28 -0.91
CA GLY A 53 -2.18 3.43 -1.80
C GLY A 53 -1.04 3.33 -2.82
N ILE A 54 0.16 2.91 -2.37
CA ILE A 54 1.31 2.75 -3.26
C ILE A 54 1.08 1.63 -4.28
N VAL A 55 0.63 0.46 -3.83
CA VAL A 55 0.42 -0.70 -4.72
C VAL A 55 -0.70 -0.43 -5.72
N ALA A 56 -1.84 0.11 -5.26
CA ALA A 56 -2.95 0.47 -6.13
C ALA A 56 -2.55 1.58 -7.13
N GLY A 57 -1.84 2.61 -6.67
CA GLY A 57 -1.38 3.71 -7.53
C GLY A 57 -0.44 3.22 -8.64
N VAL A 58 0.58 2.43 -8.28
CA VAL A 58 1.56 1.90 -9.25
C VAL A 58 0.89 0.96 -10.25
N SER A 59 0.01 0.07 -9.79
CA SER A 59 -0.69 -0.86 -10.70
C SER A 59 -1.58 -0.15 -11.72
N ILE A 60 -2.32 0.89 -11.31
CA ILE A 60 -3.16 1.69 -12.23
C ILE A 60 -2.30 2.40 -13.28
N VAL A 61 -1.21 3.06 -12.87
CA VAL A 61 -0.31 3.76 -13.80
C VAL A 61 0.31 2.77 -14.79
N LEU A 62 0.71 1.58 -14.33
CA LEU A 62 1.26 0.54 -15.19
C LEU A 62 0.26 0.07 -16.25
N VAL A 63 -0.99 -0.19 -15.87
CA VAL A 63 -2.04 -0.64 -16.80
C VAL A 63 -2.34 0.42 -17.86
N VAL A 64 -2.40 1.69 -17.46
CA VAL A 64 -2.59 2.80 -18.40
C VAL A 64 -1.41 2.90 -19.37
N ALA A 65 -0.17 2.83 -18.86
CA ALA A 65 1.03 2.89 -19.69
C ALA A 65 1.08 1.76 -20.73
N VAL A 66 0.80 0.52 -20.32
CA VAL A 66 0.75 -0.64 -21.24
C VAL A 66 -0.34 -0.45 -22.29
N THR A 67 -1.53 0.02 -21.89
CA THR A 67 -2.63 0.29 -22.83
C THR A 67 -2.23 1.32 -23.89
N PHE A 68 -1.58 2.40 -23.48
CA PHE A 68 -1.07 3.42 -24.40
C PHE A 68 -0.06 2.86 -25.41
N ILE A 69 0.86 2.00 -24.96
CA ILE A 69 1.84 1.36 -25.83
C ILE A 69 1.14 0.48 -26.88
N VAL A 70 0.16 -0.33 -26.46
CA VAL A 70 -0.58 -1.22 -27.36
C VAL A 70 -1.34 -0.42 -28.43
N VAL A 71 -2.04 0.65 -28.03
CA VAL A 71 -2.75 1.52 -28.98
C VAL A 71 -1.78 2.22 -29.94
N GLY A 72 -0.61 2.64 -29.43
CA GLY A 72 0.46 3.23 -30.23
C GLY A 72 0.97 2.27 -31.30
N LEU A 73 1.24 1.01 -30.94
CA LEU A 73 1.66 -0.03 -31.89
C LEU A 73 0.58 -0.35 -32.92
N PHE A 74 -0.69 -0.43 -32.51
CA PHE A 74 -1.81 -0.69 -33.41
C PHE A 74 -2.00 0.43 -34.46
N SER A 75 -1.68 1.66 -34.09
CA SER A 75 -1.87 2.84 -34.95
C SER A 75 -0.66 3.15 -35.84
N MET A 76 0.37 2.31 -35.85
CA MET A 76 1.51 2.50 -36.76
C MET A 76 1.09 2.18 -38.19
N GLU A 77 1.09 3.18 -39.07
CA GLU A 77 0.83 2.98 -40.50
C GLU A 77 2.05 2.34 -41.20
N PRO A 78 1.95 1.09 -41.69
CA PRO A 78 3.06 0.47 -42.43
C PRO A 78 3.26 1.10 -43.82
N SER A 79 2.29 1.88 -44.29
CA SER A 79 2.13 2.33 -45.68
C SER A 79 3.08 3.44 -46.13
N LYS A 80 3.94 3.96 -45.25
CA LYS A 80 4.94 4.99 -45.57
C LYS A 80 6.26 4.41 -46.07
N ASP A 81 6.40 3.08 -46.08
CA ASP A 81 7.61 2.44 -46.57
C ASP A 81 7.65 2.35 -48.09
N SER A 82 8.70 2.91 -48.68
CA SER A 82 8.94 2.91 -50.13
C SER A 82 9.03 1.50 -50.75
N ILE A 83 9.27 0.47 -49.93
CA ILE A 83 9.30 -0.94 -50.33
C ILE A 83 7.89 -1.44 -50.69
N ILE A 84 6.84 -1.00 -49.98
CA ILE A 84 5.45 -1.42 -50.27
C ILE A 84 5.00 -0.84 -51.62
N TYR A 85 5.36 0.39 -51.95
CA TYR A 85 5.08 0.96 -53.28
C TYR A 85 5.84 0.26 -54.41
N ARG A 86 7.03 -0.29 -54.12
CA ARG A 86 7.82 -1.07 -55.09
C ARG A 86 7.30 -2.50 -55.27
N MET A 87 6.69 -3.08 -54.24
CA MET A 87 6.18 -4.47 -54.25
C MET A 87 4.73 -4.57 -54.76
N THR A 88 3.87 -3.59 -54.47
CA THR A 88 2.42 -3.67 -54.77
C THR A 88 2.04 -3.08 -56.14
N ASN A 89 2.91 -2.30 -56.79
CA ASN A 89 2.61 -1.65 -58.06
C ASN A 89 3.56 -2.13 -59.19
N THR A 90 3.37 -3.36 -59.68
CA THR A 90 4.19 -3.92 -60.78
C THR A 90 3.81 -3.42 -62.18
N ARG A 91 2.73 -2.63 -62.33
CA ARG A 91 2.45 -1.65 -63.39
C ARG A 91 0.97 -1.27 -63.31
N MET A 92 0.67 0.01 -63.28
CA MET A 92 -0.18 0.60 -64.32
C MET A 92 0.36 1.99 -64.67
N LYS A 93 1.20 2.05 -65.71
CA LYS A 93 1.11 3.18 -66.63
C LYS A 93 -0.25 3.06 -67.29
N LYS A 94 -1.14 4.01 -67.03
CA LYS A 94 -2.19 4.36 -67.98
C LYS A 94 -2.16 5.88 -68.09
N ASP A 95 -2.26 6.29 -69.34
CA ASP A 95 -1.93 7.60 -69.89
C ASP A 95 -2.49 8.79 -69.12
#